data_AF-A0A511B660-F1
#
_entry.id   AF-A0A511B660-F1
#
_cell.length_a   1.000
_cell.length_b   1.000
_cell.length_c   1.000
_cell.angle_alpha   90.00
_cell.angle_beta   90.00
_cell.angle_gamma   90.00
#
_symmetry.space_group_name_H-M   'P 1'
#
loop_
_entity.id
_entity.type
_entity.pdbx_description
1 polymer ?
#
loop_
_entity_poly.entity_id
_entity_poly.type
_entity_poly.pdbx_seq_one_letter_code
_entity_poly.pdbx_strand_id
1 'polypeptide(L)'
;MDKDLASVRLIFVLPCLLVVLNWLWPLPLSPVTKILATGFLFIGSQYHYWARLSSGSPLLPEFPRPLIILFNWAFSAIAFLALFQLALDLGVLLVAVVQWRWVSIPVIARVIIGACSTLLAAIGVANAIKLPTIREVTVTISNLSASFDGYRVLQLTDLHLTRLFPEAWARSVVTRANAADADLIVVTGDFIDGSVDMRRRDIAPLKELHAPDGIFAVPGNHEYYFDYESWIEHLESLGITMLLNTHNVLTRGSDHLVVAGVTDLSAARHGQVGPDLGAALAGIPASAPVILLDHQPRNARTAAERSVALQLSGHTHGGMILGLDRLVARGNEGFVSGRYDLGNMTLYVSNGTGLWPGFALRLGKPSEITRFHLRAG
;
A
#
# COMPACT_ATOMS: atom_id res chain seq x y z
N MET A 1 9.32 20.08 15.56
CA MET A 1 9.66 18.65 15.56
C MET A 1 9.30 17.93 16.87
N ASP A 2 9.42 18.55 18.05
CA ASP A 2 9.05 17.90 19.34
C ASP A 2 7.54 17.84 19.65
N LYS A 3 6.73 18.79 19.18
CA LYS A 3 5.27 18.79 19.46
C LYS A 3 4.53 17.63 18.79
N ASP A 4 4.98 17.18 17.61
CA ASP A 4 4.40 16.03 16.92
C ASP A 4 4.73 14.70 17.65
N LEU A 5 5.82 14.67 18.44
CA LEU A 5 6.27 13.48 19.16
C LEU A 5 5.40 13.13 20.36
N ALA A 6 4.94 14.12 21.10
CA ALA A 6 4.01 13.89 22.21
C ALA A 6 2.67 13.36 21.69
N SER A 7 2.18 13.95 20.59
CA SER A 7 0.91 13.59 19.93
C SER A 7 0.94 12.16 19.39
N VAL A 8 1.99 11.80 18.65
CA VAL A 8 2.15 10.45 18.07
C VAL A 8 2.31 9.38 19.17
N ARG A 9 3.04 9.67 20.24
CA ARG A 9 3.15 8.75 21.39
C ARG A 9 1.81 8.54 22.08
N LEU A 10 1.02 9.60 22.24
CA LEU A 10 -0.28 9.50 22.92
C LEU A 10 -1.27 8.63 22.12
N ILE A 11 -1.32 8.80 20.79
CA ILE A 11 -2.25 8.08 19.90
C ILE A 11 -2.06 6.56 19.99
N PHE A 12 -0.83 6.07 20.12
CA PHE A 12 -0.54 4.63 20.19
C PHE A 12 -0.59 4.05 21.60
N VAL A 13 -0.41 4.88 22.63
CA VAL A 13 -0.52 4.46 24.04
C VAL A 13 -1.98 4.33 24.48
N LEU A 14 -2.89 5.17 23.96
CA LEU A 14 -4.30 5.18 24.38
C LEU A 14 -5.02 3.83 24.18
N PRO A 15 -4.96 3.16 23.00
CA PRO A 15 -5.53 1.83 22.83
C PRO A 15 -4.96 0.81 23.83
N CYS A 16 -3.65 0.86 24.09
CA CYS A 16 -3.01 -0.02 25.06
C CYS A 16 -3.51 0.23 26.48
N LEU A 17 -3.64 1.49 26.90
CA LEU A 17 -4.18 1.83 28.23
C LEU A 17 -5.62 1.34 28.37
N LEU A 18 -6.44 1.51 27.35
CA LEU A 18 -7.82 1.01 27.34
C LEU A 18 -7.85 -0.51 27.52
N VAL A 19 -7.00 -1.25 26.80
CA VAL A 19 -6.88 -2.70 26.94
C VAL A 19 -6.41 -3.08 28.36
N VAL A 20 -5.41 -2.40 28.92
CA VAL A 20 -4.90 -2.71 30.25
C VAL A 20 -5.97 -2.48 31.32
N LEU A 21 -6.61 -1.31 31.31
CA LEU A 21 -7.56 -0.89 32.34
C LEU A 21 -8.90 -1.61 32.21
N ASN A 22 -9.46 -1.65 31.00
CA ASN A 22 -10.83 -2.13 30.80
C ASN A 22 -10.88 -3.61 30.44
N TRP A 23 -9.85 -4.21 29.86
CA TRP A 23 -9.85 -5.63 29.47
C TRP A 23 -9.01 -6.53 30.39
N LEU A 24 -7.74 -6.18 30.64
CA LEU A 24 -6.80 -7.03 31.40
C LEU A 24 -7.05 -6.99 32.91
N TRP A 25 -7.22 -5.79 33.49
CA TRP A 25 -7.35 -5.63 34.94
C TRP A 25 -8.56 -6.36 35.53
N PRO A 26 -9.74 -6.41 34.87
CA PRO A 26 -10.89 -7.15 35.37
C PRO A 26 -10.79 -8.67 35.27
N LEU A 27 -9.79 -9.23 34.57
CA LEU A 27 -9.63 -10.69 34.47
C LEU A 27 -9.22 -11.30 35.82
N PRO A 28 -9.66 -12.53 36.15
CA PRO A 28 -9.32 -13.23 37.40
C PRO A 28 -7.91 -13.84 37.34
N LEU A 29 -6.90 -13.01 37.05
CA LEU A 29 -5.49 -13.37 36.97
C LEU A 29 -4.72 -12.86 38.20
N SER A 30 -3.59 -13.49 38.51
CA SER A 30 -2.70 -13.03 39.58
C SER A 30 -2.15 -11.62 39.30
N PRO A 31 -1.84 -10.81 40.32
CA PRO A 31 -1.22 -9.50 40.12
C PRO A 31 0.08 -9.56 39.31
N VAL A 32 0.91 -10.59 39.54
CA VAL A 32 2.16 -10.80 38.80
C VAL A 32 1.87 -11.02 37.31
N THR A 33 0.91 -11.86 36.97
CA THR A 33 0.50 -12.10 35.58
C THR A 33 0.00 -10.82 34.91
N LYS A 34 -0.79 -10.00 35.62
CA LYS A 34 -1.30 -8.72 35.09
C LYS A 34 -0.17 -7.72 34.84
N ILE A 35 0.81 -7.63 35.73
CA ILE A 35 1.97 -6.73 35.57
C ILE A 35 2.81 -7.16 34.36
N LEU A 36 3.12 -8.46 34.24
CA LEU A 36 3.88 -8.99 33.11
C LEU A 36 3.14 -8.79 31.78
N ALA A 37 1.84 -9.09 31.74
CA ALA A 37 1.02 -8.87 30.55
C ALA A 37 0.93 -7.38 30.18
N THR A 38 0.83 -6.48 31.16
CA THR A 38 0.87 -5.03 30.94
C THR A 38 2.19 -4.61 30.28
N GLY A 39 3.32 -5.11 30.78
CA GLY A 39 4.63 -4.84 30.18
C GLY A 39 4.71 -5.31 28.73
N PHE A 40 4.22 -6.52 28.43
CA PHE A 40 4.18 -7.05 27.07
C PHE A 40 3.30 -6.22 26.12
N LEU A 41 2.09 -5.86 26.56
CA LEU A 41 1.19 -5.00 25.80
C LEU A 41 1.83 -3.64 25.52
N PHE A 42 2.49 -3.06 26.52
CA PHE A 42 3.17 -1.78 26.36
C PHE A 42 4.30 -1.89 25.31
N ILE A 43 5.17 -2.90 25.40
CA ILE A 43 6.23 -3.14 24.41
C ILE A 43 5.65 -3.26 23.00
N GLY A 44 4.60 -4.06 22.82
CA GLY A 44 3.92 -4.25 21.53
C GLY A 44 3.29 -2.96 20.99
N SER A 45 2.68 -2.15 21.86
CA SER A 45 2.08 -0.85 21.47
C SER A 45 3.10 0.16 20.96
N GLN A 46 4.37 0.02 21.35
CA GLN A 46 5.46 0.94 21.01
C GLN A 46 6.18 0.56 19.70
N TYR A 47 5.55 -0.20 18.80
CA TYR A 47 6.16 -0.63 17.54
C TYR A 47 6.87 0.49 16.75
N HIS A 48 6.19 1.61 16.52
CA HIS A 48 6.78 2.76 15.80
C HIS A 48 7.95 3.42 16.53
N TYR A 49 7.95 3.38 17.87
CA TYR A 49 9.07 3.85 18.66
C TYR A 49 10.29 2.94 18.45
N TRP A 50 10.09 1.62 18.46
CA TRP A 50 11.14 0.66 18.13
C TRP A 50 11.65 0.90 16.70
N ALA A 51 10.77 1.00 15.71
CA ALA A 51 11.16 1.26 14.32
C ALA A 51 12.06 2.50 14.21
N ARG A 52 11.70 3.59 14.91
CA ARG A 52 12.51 4.81 14.95
C ARG A 52 13.88 4.59 15.59
N LEU A 53 13.99 3.83 16.66
CA LEU A 53 15.29 3.51 17.27
C LEU A 53 16.19 2.71 16.32
N SER A 54 15.61 1.93 15.42
CA SER A 54 16.36 1.09 14.49
C SER A 54 16.90 1.84 13.25
N SER A 55 16.15 2.79 12.71
CA SER A 55 16.46 3.43 11.43
C SER A 55 16.49 4.96 11.48
N GLY A 56 16.09 5.57 12.59
CA GLY A 56 15.80 7.00 12.68
C GLY A 56 14.39 7.39 12.24
N SER A 57 13.65 6.50 11.58
CA SER A 57 12.27 6.74 11.10
C SER A 57 11.25 5.86 11.80
N PRO A 58 10.12 6.40 12.31
CA PRO A 58 9.07 5.61 12.96
C PRO A 58 8.34 4.66 12.00
N LEU A 59 8.64 4.80 10.71
CA LEU A 59 7.97 4.13 9.62
C LEU A 59 8.83 3.04 8.97
N LEU A 60 10.10 2.94 9.35
CA LEU A 60 11.08 2.05 8.72
C LEU A 60 11.69 1.12 9.76
N PRO A 61 11.10 -0.07 10.01
CA PRO A 61 11.67 -1.03 10.94
C PRO A 61 12.90 -1.75 10.37
N GLU A 62 14.07 -1.58 10.98
CA GLU A 62 15.33 -2.27 10.65
C GLU A 62 15.65 -3.42 11.61
N PHE A 63 14.66 -4.25 11.88
CA PHE A 63 14.79 -5.46 12.70
C PHE A 63 14.72 -6.73 11.85
N PRO A 64 15.10 -7.90 12.37
CA PRO A 64 14.86 -9.17 11.69
C PRO A 64 13.37 -9.37 11.35
N ARG A 65 13.08 -9.90 10.15
CA ARG A 65 11.72 -10.10 9.63
C ARG A 65 10.73 -10.75 10.62
N PRO A 66 11.08 -11.82 11.36
CA PRO A 66 10.14 -12.41 12.33
C PRO A 66 9.72 -11.44 13.44
N LEU A 67 10.62 -10.54 13.85
CA LEU A 67 10.33 -9.54 14.87
C LEU A 67 9.39 -8.45 14.33
N ILE A 68 9.56 -8.04 13.07
CA ILE A 68 8.63 -7.12 12.40
C ILE A 68 7.23 -7.73 12.32
N ILE A 69 7.12 -9.01 11.94
CA ILE A 69 5.85 -9.75 11.90
C ILE A 69 5.22 -9.81 13.30
N LEU A 70 6.01 -10.14 14.33
CA LEU A 70 5.54 -10.23 15.71
C LEU A 70 5.03 -8.87 16.22
N PHE A 71 5.75 -7.79 15.94
CA PHE A 71 5.32 -6.45 16.33
C PHE A 71 4.04 -6.02 15.63
N ASN A 72 3.93 -6.22 14.31
CA ASN A 72 2.70 -5.90 13.58
C ASN A 72 1.51 -6.72 14.08
N TRP A 73 1.73 -8.00 14.43
CA TRP A 73 0.71 -8.83 15.06
C TRP A 73 0.29 -8.29 16.42
N ALA A 74 1.24 -8.02 17.32
CA ALA A 74 0.96 -7.53 18.66
C ALA A 74 0.26 -6.16 18.63
N PHE A 75 0.79 -5.23 17.84
CA PHE A 75 0.23 -3.89 17.66
C PHE A 75 -1.20 -3.94 17.11
N SER A 76 -1.45 -4.77 16.08
CA SER A 76 -2.79 -4.94 15.50
C SER A 76 -3.75 -5.64 16.46
N ALA A 77 -3.28 -6.63 17.21
CA ALA A 77 -4.10 -7.32 18.21
C ALA A 77 -4.54 -6.37 19.32
N ILE A 78 -3.66 -5.47 19.78
CA ILE A 78 -4.00 -4.41 20.74
C ILE A 78 -5.05 -3.46 20.16
N ALA A 79 -4.87 -3.02 18.91
CA ALA A 79 -5.80 -2.12 18.23
C ALA A 79 -7.21 -2.75 18.09
N PHE A 80 -7.29 -4.00 17.63
CA PHE A 80 -8.56 -4.73 17.54
C PHE A 80 -9.19 -4.95 18.90
N LEU A 81 -8.38 -5.28 19.91
CA LEU A 81 -8.88 -5.52 21.26
C LEU A 81 -9.43 -4.24 21.88
N ALA A 82 -8.77 -3.11 21.66
CA ALA A 82 -9.29 -1.81 22.09
C ALA A 82 -10.63 -1.50 21.41
N LEU A 83 -10.75 -1.75 20.10
CA LEU A 83 -11.99 -1.53 19.35
C LEU A 83 -13.14 -2.42 19.85
N PHE A 84 -12.88 -3.72 20.05
CA PHE A 84 -13.88 -4.64 20.56
C PHE A 84 -14.25 -4.34 22.02
N GLN A 85 -13.30 -3.91 22.84
CA GLN A 85 -13.56 -3.48 24.21
C GLN A 85 -14.44 -2.22 24.22
N LEU A 86 -14.20 -1.24 23.35
CA LEU A 86 -15.06 -0.06 23.20
C LEU A 86 -16.49 -0.44 22.77
N ALA A 87 -16.63 -1.35 21.81
CA ALA A 87 -17.93 -1.84 21.38
C ALA A 87 -18.68 -2.58 22.50
N LEU A 88 -17.95 -3.37 23.30
CA LEU A 88 -18.49 -4.10 24.45
C LEU A 88 -18.90 -3.14 25.58
N ASP A 89 -18.07 -2.13 25.89
CA ASP A 89 -18.35 -1.09 26.87
C ASP A 89 -19.61 -0.30 26.47
N LEU A 90 -19.74 0.08 25.19
CA LEU A 90 -20.93 0.75 24.67
C LEU A 90 -22.18 -0.14 24.77
N GLY A 91 -22.08 -1.42 24.41
CA GLY A 91 -23.19 -2.37 24.52
C GLY A 91 -23.67 -2.53 25.96
N VAL A 92 -22.74 -2.65 26.92
CA VAL A 92 -23.06 -2.72 28.35
C VAL A 92 -23.69 -1.43 28.85
N LEU A 93 -23.17 -0.26 28.44
CA LEU A 93 -23.76 1.03 28.79
C LEU A 93 -25.21 1.12 28.32
N LEU A 94 -25.50 0.73 27.07
CA LEU A 94 -26.86 0.73 26.53
C LEU A 94 -27.80 -0.18 27.33
N VAL A 95 -27.36 -1.40 27.67
CA VAL A 95 -28.18 -2.32 28.49
C VAL A 95 -28.37 -1.77 29.91
N ALA A 96 -27.35 -1.19 30.51
CA ALA A 96 -27.42 -0.60 31.85
C ALA A 96 -28.43 0.56 31.90
N VAL A 97 -28.44 1.41 30.87
CA VAL A 97 -29.40 2.53 30.71
C VAL A 97 -30.82 1.99 30.56
N VAL A 98 -31.03 0.96 29.72
CA VAL A 98 -32.37 0.38 29.50
C VAL A 98 -32.90 -0.33 30.76
N GLN A 99 -32.03 -1.05 31.47
CA GLN A 99 -32.42 -1.84 32.64
C GLN A 99 -32.33 -1.07 33.96
N TRP A 100 -31.87 0.19 33.93
CA TRP A 100 -31.68 1.04 35.10
C TRP A 100 -30.84 0.38 36.21
N ARG A 101 -29.86 -0.44 35.82
CA ARG A 101 -28.98 -1.17 36.74
C ARG A 101 -27.59 -1.31 36.16
N TRP A 102 -26.61 -1.48 37.04
CA TRP A 102 -25.26 -1.82 36.64
C TRP A 102 -25.22 -3.22 36.01
N VAL A 103 -24.53 -3.32 34.88
CA VAL A 103 -24.29 -4.57 34.16
C VAL A 103 -22.78 -4.77 34.07
N SER A 104 -22.31 -5.94 34.47
CA SER A 104 -20.90 -6.30 34.38
C SER A 104 -20.62 -7.08 33.10
N ILE A 105 -19.44 -6.85 32.53
CA ILE A 105 -18.95 -7.64 31.41
C ILE A 105 -18.47 -9.00 31.94
N PRO A 106 -19.04 -10.13 31.50
CA PRO A 106 -18.63 -11.45 31.97
C PRO A 106 -17.22 -11.80 31.45
N VAL A 107 -16.46 -12.56 32.23
CA VAL A 107 -15.08 -12.97 31.89
C VAL A 107 -15.02 -13.66 30.52
N ILE A 108 -16.00 -14.51 30.20
CA ILE A 108 -16.05 -15.22 28.92
C ILE A 108 -16.12 -14.26 27.73
N ALA A 109 -16.86 -13.15 27.81
CA ALA A 109 -16.91 -12.16 26.74
C ALA A 109 -15.55 -11.51 26.53
N ARG A 110 -14.81 -11.23 27.61
CA ARG A 110 -13.44 -10.68 27.56
C ARG A 110 -12.50 -11.66 26.87
N VAL A 111 -12.53 -12.94 27.26
CA VAL A 111 -11.72 -13.99 26.65
C VAL A 111 -12.04 -14.13 25.16
N ILE A 112 -13.32 -14.11 24.78
CA ILE A 112 -13.76 -14.18 23.38
C ILE A 112 -13.21 -13.00 22.57
N ILE A 113 -13.40 -11.75 23.01
CA ILE A 113 -12.89 -10.61 22.24
C ILE A 113 -11.36 -10.63 22.16
N GLY A 114 -10.66 -11.06 23.22
CA GLY A 114 -9.21 -11.24 23.21
C GLY A 114 -8.74 -12.27 22.17
N ALA A 115 -9.39 -13.43 22.13
CA ALA A 115 -9.11 -14.49 21.14
C ALA A 115 -9.45 -14.04 19.71
N CYS A 116 -10.57 -13.36 19.51
CA CYS A 116 -10.95 -12.81 18.21
C CYS A 116 -9.95 -11.76 17.73
N SER A 117 -9.49 -10.85 18.58
CA SER A 117 -8.51 -9.81 18.23
C SER A 117 -7.16 -10.39 17.82
N THR A 118 -6.65 -11.38 18.57
CA THR A 118 -5.36 -12.02 18.25
C THR A 118 -5.44 -12.85 16.96
N LEU A 119 -6.53 -13.56 16.74
CA LEU A 119 -6.78 -14.32 15.51
C LEU A 119 -6.92 -13.39 14.31
N LEU A 120 -7.70 -12.32 14.43
CA LEU A 120 -7.92 -11.36 13.35
C LEU A 120 -6.61 -10.64 12.97
N ALA A 121 -5.80 -10.26 13.95
CA ALA A 121 -4.46 -9.73 13.73
C ALA A 121 -3.56 -10.74 13.01
N ALA A 122 -3.57 -12.01 13.42
CA ALA A 122 -2.76 -13.05 12.79
C ALA A 122 -3.16 -13.26 11.32
N ILE A 123 -4.46 -13.37 11.04
CA ILE A 123 -4.99 -13.46 9.67
C ILE A 123 -4.60 -12.23 8.86
N GLY A 124 -4.77 -11.04 9.43
CA GLY A 124 -4.47 -9.79 8.74
C GLY A 124 -2.99 -9.63 8.40
N VAL A 125 -2.09 -9.93 9.33
CA VAL A 125 -0.64 -9.89 9.10
C VAL A 125 -0.21 -10.97 8.10
N ALA A 126 -0.76 -12.18 8.21
CA ALA A 126 -0.48 -13.27 7.27
C ALA A 126 -0.90 -12.90 5.84
N ASN A 127 -2.06 -12.26 5.68
CA ASN A 127 -2.51 -11.74 4.38
C ASN A 127 -1.62 -10.60 3.87
N ALA A 128 -1.14 -9.74 4.77
CA ALA A 128 -0.26 -8.62 4.46
C ALA A 128 1.08 -9.07 3.86
N ILE A 129 1.67 -10.13 4.39
CA ILE A 129 3.00 -10.62 3.96
C ILE A 129 2.93 -11.72 2.89
N LYS A 130 1.72 -12.11 2.47
CA LYS A 130 1.52 -13.16 1.47
C LYS A 130 2.03 -12.67 0.11
N LEU A 131 2.64 -13.57 -0.66
CA LEU A 131 3.03 -13.27 -2.04
C LEU A 131 1.76 -13.02 -2.89
N PRO A 132 1.65 -11.85 -3.55
CA PRO A 132 0.43 -11.41 -4.25
C PRO A 132 0.10 -12.31 -5.44
N THR A 133 -1.19 -12.56 -5.68
CA THR A 133 -1.67 -13.32 -6.84
C THR A 133 -1.79 -12.43 -8.07
N ILE A 134 -1.77 -13.04 -9.26
CA ILE A 134 -2.14 -12.33 -10.50
C ILE A 134 -3.64 -12.03 -10.45
N ARG A 135 -4.00 -10.78 -10.72
CA ARG A 135 -5.37 -10.34 -10.93
C ARG A 135 -5.56 -9.93 -12.38
N GLU A 136 -6.53 -10.54 -13.04
CA GLU A 136 -6.88 -10.23 -14.42
C GLU A 136 -7.91 -9.11 -14.48
N VAL A 137 -7.66 -8.10 -15.32
CA VAL A 137 -8.60 -6.99 -15.56
C VAL A 137 -8.69 -6.76 -17.06
N THR A 138 -9.90 -6.74 -17.61
CA THR A 138 -10.09 -6.34 -19.02
C THR A 138 -10.46 -4.86 -19.08
N VAL A 139 -9.81 -4.12 -19.98
CA VAL A 139 -10.08 -2.70 -20.22
C VAL A 139 -10.36 -2.50 -21.68
N THR A 140 -11.58 -2.07 -21.99
CA THR A 140 -11.97 -1.67 -23.34
C THR A 140 -11.56 -0.21 -23.57
N ILE A 141 -10.85 0.05 -24.67
CA ILE A 141 -10.37 1.38 -25.06
C ILE A 141 -10.90 1.66 -26.48
N SER A 142 -11.74 2.69 -26.60
CA SER A 142 -12.48 2.98 -27.84
C SER A 142 -11.61 3.32 -29.06
N ASN A 143 -10.42 3.90 -28.85
CA ASN A 143 -9.48 4.24 -29.91
C ASN A 143 -8.27 3.30 -29.97
N LEU A 144 -8.37 2.10 -29.40
CA LEU A 144 -7.31 1.09 -29.50
C LEU A 144 -7.32 0.45 -30.89
N SER A 145 -6.18 0.46 -31.56
CA SER A 145 -6.05 -0.20 -32.85
C SER A 145 -6.13 -1.71 -32.73
N ALA A 146 -6.48 -2.39 -33.82
CA ALA A 146 -6.55 -3.84 -33.87
C ALA A 146 -5.20 -4.53 -33.59
N SER A 147 -4.07 -3.88 -33.87
CA SER A 147 -2.73 -4.43 -33.59
C SER A 147 -2.36 -4.46 -32.10
N PHE A 148 -3.09 -3.71 -31.26
CA PHE A 148 -3.00 -3.74 -29.81
C PHE A 148 -4.22 -4.42 -29.15
N ASP A 149 -5.15 -5.01 -29.91
CA ASP A 149 -6.22 -5.81 -29.30
C ASP A 149 -5.64 -7.07 -28.63
N GLY A 150 -6.00 -7.27 -27.36
CA GLY A 150 -5.46 -8.34 -26.53
C GLY A 150 -4.10 -8.02 -25.90
N TYR A 151 -3.56 -6.81 -26.08
CA TYR A 151 -2.30 -6.37 -25.48
C TYR A 151 -2.31 -6.50 -23.95
N ARG A 152 -1.22 -7.02 -23.39
CA ARG A 152 -1.11 -7.37 -21.97
C ARG A 152 -0.16 -6.44 -21.25
N VAL A 153 -0.70 -5.64 -20.31
CA VAL A 153 0.08 -4.76 -19.44
C VAL A 153 0.08 -5.35 -18.03
N LEU A 154 1.25 -5.56 -17.44
CA LEU A 154 1.37 -6.02 -16.05
C LEU A 154 1.80 -4.86 -15.16
N GLN A 155 0.98 -4.52 -14.17
CA GLN A 155 1.28 -3.50 -13.18
C GLN A 155 1.81 -4.13 -11.88
N LEU A 156 2.98 -3.66 -11.47
CA LEU A 156 3.48 -3.74 -10.10
C LEU A 156 3.38 -2.35 -9.46
N THR A 157 3.21 -2.29 -8.14
CA THR A 157 3.16 -1.00 -7.44
C THR A 157 3.25 -1.23 -5.94
N ASP A 158 3.70 -0.22 -5.19
CA ASP A 158 3.73 -0.27 -3.73
C ASP A 158 4.48 -1.53 -3.22
N LEU A 159 5.64 -1.82 -3.82
CA LEU A 159 6.46 -2.97 -3.48
C LEU A 159 7.01 -2.85 -2.06
N HIS A 160 7.40 -1.63 -1.66
CA HIS A 160 7.97 -1.31 -0.34
C HIS A 160 9.01 -2.35 0.12
N LEU A 161 10.03 -2.58 -0.72
CA LEU A 161 11.08 -3.53 -0.39
C LEU A 161 11.84 -3.07 0.86
N THR A 162 11.84 -3.95 1.85
CA THR A 162 12.30 -3.71 3.22
C THR A 162 12.71 -5.01 3.90
N ARG A 163 13.11 -4.94 5.17
CA ARG A 163 13.30 -6.14 6.00
C ARG A 163 12.03 -7.01 6.11
N LEU A 164 10.84 -6.47 5.86
CA LEU A 164 9.60 -7.25 5.78
C LEU A 164 9.45 -7.98 4.44
N PHE A 165 9.86 -7.31 3.35
CA PHE A 165 9.85 -7.77 1.96
C PHE A 165 11.27 -7.83 1.40
N PRO A 166 12.09 -8.81 1.84
CA PRO A 166 13.50 -8.89 1.48
C PRO A 166 13.69 -9.43 0.06
N GLU A 167 14.94 -9.50 -0.40
CA GLU A 167 15.36 -10.05 -1.70
C GLU A 167 14.60 -11.33 -2.12
N ALA A 168 14.45 -12.31 -1.21
CA ALA A 168 13.77 -13.57 -1.53
C ALA A 168 12.29 -13.39 -1.90
N TRP A 169 11.61 -12.41 -1.29
CA TRP A 169 10.25 -12.04 -1.65
C TRP A 169 10.21 -11.32 -2.99
N ALA A 170 11.11 -10.35 -3.21
CA ALA A 170 11.22 -9.63 -4.49
C ALA A 170 11.48 -10.59 -5.66
N ARG A 171 12.38 -11.55 -5.48
CA ARG A 171 12.66 -12.62 -6.47
C ARG A 171 11.42 -13.45 -6.78
N SER A 172 10.60 -13.73 -5.78
CA SER A 172 9.34 -14.47 -5.97
C SER A 172 8.30 -13.64 -6.72
N VAL A 173 8.23 -12.32 -6.49
CA VAL A 173 7.39 -11.39 -7.25
C VAL A 173 7.85 -11.33 -8.70
N VAL A 174 9.15 -11.15 -8.95
CA VAL A 174 9.72 -11.11 -10.31
C VAL A 174 9.47 -12.42 -11.07
N THR A 175 9.69 -13.56 -10.41
CA THR A 175 9.37 -14.88 -11.00
C THR A 175 7.91 -14.97 -11.44
N ARG A 176 6.99 -14.50 -10.59
CA ARG A 176 5.56 -14.48 -10.88
C ARG A 176 5.19 -13.48 -11.97
N ALA A 177 5.83 -12.32 -11.99
CA ALA A 177 5.62 -11.28 -13.00
C ALA A 177 6.05 -11.75 -14.38
N ASN A 178 7.25 -12.33 -14.50
CA ASN A 178 7.75 -12.87 -15.76
C ASN A 178 6.92 -14.06 -16.25
N ALA A 179 6.42 -14.90 -15.32
CA ALA A 179 5.52 -16.00 -15.67
C ALA A 179 4.11 -15.55 -16.08
N ALA A 180 3.75 -14.28 -15.87
CA ALA A 180 2.46 -13.74 -16.28
C ALA A 180 2.37 -13.45 -17.79
N ASP A 181 3.48 -13.60 -18.53
CA ASP A 181 3.57 -13.43 -19.98
C ASP A 181 2.88 -12.13 -20.43
N ALA A 182 3.46 -11.00 -20.03
CA ALA A 182 2.97 -9.68 -20.38
C ALA A 182 3.81 -9.07 -21.51
N ASP A 183 3.18 -8.25 -22.33
CA ASP A 183 3.85 -7.56 -23.42
C ASP A 183 4.62 -6.34 -22.88
N LEU A 184 4.06 -5.71 -21.84
CA LEU A 184 4.62 -4.58 -21.11
C LEU A 184 4.55 -4.80 -19.60
N ILE A 185 5.60 -4.42 -18.88
CA ILE A 185 5.56 -4.30 -17.41
C ILE A 185 5.62 -2.81 -17.04
N VAL A 186 4.76 -2.39 -16.12
CA VAL A 186 4.78 -1.04 -15.54
C VAL A 186 4.90 -1.09 -14.03
N VAL A 187 5.63 -0.15 -13.44
CA VAL A 187 5.71 0.02 -11.99
C VAL A 187 5.25 1.41 -11.58
N THR A 188 4.10 1.50 -10.89
CA THR A 188 3.50 2.78 -10.52
C THR A 188 3.91 3.24 -9.13
N GLY A 189 5.21 3.40 -8.89
CA GLY A 189 5.75 3.99 -7.65
C GLY A 189 5.85 3.09 -6.42
N ASP A 190 6.51 3.65 -5.39
CA ASP A 190 6.75 3.07 -4.07
C ASP A 190 7.47 1.72 -4.13
N PHE A 191 8.67 1.73 -4.70
CA PHE A 191 9.51 0.55 -4.81
C PHE A 191 10.05 0.10 -3.45
N ILE A 192 10.41 1.05 -2.59
CA ILE A 192 11.28 0.83 -1.45
C ILE A 192 10.89 1.67 -0.23
N ASP A 193 11.47 1.31 0.92
CA ASP A 193 11.66 2.25 2.02
C ASP A 193 13.10 2.16 2.53
N GLY A 194 13.76 3.30 2.70
CA GLY A 194 15.17 3.39 3.12
C GLY A 194 16.11 3.79 1.98
N SER A 195 17.39 4.04 2.29
CA SER A 195 18.36 4.46 1.27
C SER A 195 18.74 3.32 0.32
N VAL A 196 19.32 3.67 -0.83
CA VAL A 196 19.86 2.70 -1.81
C VAL A 196 20.78 1.69 -1.14
N ASP A 197 21.70 2.13 -0.27
CA ASP A 197 22.63 1.22 0.39
C ASP A 197 21.95 0.23 1.36
N MET A 198 20.86 0.64 2.01
CA MET A 198 20.07 -0.24 2.88
C MET A 198 19.31 -1.31 2.10
N ARG A 199 19.02 -1.07 0.82
CA ARG A 199 18.06 -1.84 0.00
C ARG A 199 18.62 -2.42 -1.28
N ARG A 200 19.89 -2.15 -1.60
CA ARG A 200 20.56 -2.60 -2.82
C ARG A 200 20.37 -4.09 -3.10
N ARG A 201 20.43 -4.93 -2.06
CA ARG A 201 20.19 -6.38 -2.19
C ARG A 201 18.71 -6.72 -2.39
N ASP A 202 17.82 -6.06 -1.64
CA ASP A 202 16.38 -6.34 -1.68
C ASP A 202 15.79 -6.02 -3.06
N ILE A 203 16.24 -4.92 -3.70
CA ILE A 203 15.75 -4.47 -5.00
C ILE A 203 16.43 -5.15 -6.20
N ALA A 204 17.63 -5.71 -6.02
CA ALA A 204 18.40 -6.32 -7.10
C ALA A 204 17.62 -7.30 -8.01
N PRO A 205 16.69 -8.14 -7.51
CA PRO A 205 15.91 -9.02 -8.36
C PRO A 205 15.09 -8.32 -9.45
N LEU A 206 14.72 -7.03 -9.27
CA LEU A 206 13.94 -6.31 -10.29
C LEU A 206 14.67 -6.17 -11.63
N LYS A 207 16.01 -6.30 -11.64
CA LYS A 207 16.80 -6.37 -12.89
C LYS A 207 16.44 -7.57 -13.77
N GLU A 208 15.86 -8.62 -13.18
CA GLU A 208 15.45 -9.83 -13.88
C GLU A 208 14.03 -9.71 -14.46
N LEU A 209 13.32 -8.59 -14.24
CA LEU A 209 12.05 -8.34 -14.92
C LEU A 209 12.25 -8.35 -16.43
N HIS A 210 11.28 -8.92 -17.15
CA HIS A 210 11.36 -9.03 -18.60
C HIS A 210 9.97 -8.91 -19.23
N ALA A 211 9.84 -7.98 -20.17
CA ALA A 211 8.69 -7.84 -21.06
C ALA A 211 9.20 -7.42 -22.46
N PRO A 212 8.62 -7.93 -23.55
CA PRO A 212 9.06 -7.60 -24.92
C PRO A 212 9.12 -6.10 -25.23
N ASP A 213 8.14 -5.33 -24.77
CA ASP A 213 8.04 -3.89 -25.04
C ASP A 213 8.63 -3.03 -23.91
N GLY A 214 9.32 -3.66 -22.96
CA GLY A 214 10.09 -2.99 -21.91
C GLY A 214 9.40 -2.85 -20.55
N ILE A 215 10.10 -2.18 -19.65
CA ILE A 215 9.68 -1.95 -18.27
C ILE A 215 9.70 -0.43 -18.02
N PHE A 216 8.52 0.15 -17.79
CA PHE A 216 8.37 1.59 -17.51
C PHE A 216 7.92 1.82 -16.08
N ALA A 217 8.33 2.93 -15.48
CA ALA A 217 7.92 3.24 -14.12
C ALA A 217 7.81 4.73 -13.85
N VAL A 218 7.12 5.06 -12.76
CA VAL A 218 7.08 6.40 -12.17
C VAL A 218 7.48 6.29 -10.69
N PRO A 219 8.04 7.37 -10.09
CA PRO A 219 8.27 7.39 -8.65
C PRO A 219 6.94 7.50 -7.90
N GLY A 220 6.87 6.87 -6.74
CA GLY A 220 5.87 7.14 -5.72
C GLY A 220 6.37 8.16 -4.72
N ASN A 221 5.63 8.36 -3.63
CA ASN A 221 6.04 9.33 -2.62
C ASN A 221 7.25 8.86 -1.80
N HIS A 222 7.50 7.55 -1.71
CA HIS A 222 8.58 7.00 -0.89
C HIS A 222 9.97 7.21 -1.47
N GLU A 223 10.12 7.23 -2.80
CA GLU A 223 11.39 7.60 -3.42
C GLU A 223 11.83 9.02 -3.00
N TYR A 224 10.89 9.97 -2.88
CA TYR A 224 11.19 11.32 -2.40
C TYR A 224 11.56 11.38 -0.91
N TYR A 225 11.09 10.45 -0.09
CA TYR A 225 11.40 10.40 1.33
C TYR A 225 12.80 9.87 1.62
N PHE A 226 13.39 9.10 0.69
CA PHE A 226 14.60 8.31 0.92
C PHE A 226 15.71 8.55 -0.11
N ASP A 227 15.90 9.80 -0.53
CA ASP A 227 16.87 10.25 -1.54
C ASP A 227 16.45 9.90 -2.98
N TYR A 228 15.61 10.78 -3.52
CA TYR A 228 15.02 10.65 -4.85
C TYR A 228 16.05 10.43 -5.96
N GLU A 229 17.10 11.26 -6.02
CA GLU A 229 18.03 11.27 -7.14
C GLU A 229 18.82 9.96 -7.22
N SER A 230 19.35 9.51 -6.08
CA SER A 230 20.03 8.21 -5.95
C SER A 230 19.11 7.04 -6.33
N TRP A 231 17.82 7.11 -5.98
CA TRP A 231 16.87 6.05 -6.30
C TRP A 231 16.50 6.01 -7.79
N ILE A 232 16.27 7.17 -8.42
CA ILE A 232 16.01 7.21 -9.87
C ILE A 232 17.20 6.65 -10.63
N GLU A 233 18.43 7.09 -10.34
CA GLU A 233 19.64 6.59 -10.99
C GLU A 233 19.78 5.07 -10.78
N HIS A 234 19.54 4.59 -9.55
CA HIS A 234 19.66 3.17 -9.28
C HIS A 234 18.61 2.34 -10.02
N LEU A 235 17.34 2.77 -10.06
CA LEU A 235 16.27 2.10 -10.79
C LEU A 235 16.56 2.02 -12.29
N GLU A 236 17.06 3.10 -12.88
CA GLU A 236 17.48 3.13 -14.29
C GLU A 236 18.63 2.14 -14.56
N SER A 237 19.61 2.02 -13.65
CA SER A 237 20.68 1.03 -13.76
C SER A 237 20.20 -0.44 -13.71
N LEU A 238 18.97 -0.69 -13.24
CA LEU A 238 18.34 -2.02 -13.27
C LEU A 238 17.63 -2.31 -14.61
N GLY A 239 17.64 -1.36 -15.56
CA GLY A 239 16.96 -1.49 -16.85
C GLY A 239 15.50 -1.04 -16.84
N ILE A 240 15.07 -0.31 -15.80
CA ILE A 240 13.72 0.24 -15.68
C ILE A 240 13.74 1.67 -16.24
N THR A 241 12.89 1.96 -17.23
CA THR A 241 12.81 3.30 -17.81
C THR A 241 11.89 4.18 -16.97
N MET A 242 12.43 5.22 -16.34
CA MET A 242 11.66 6.15 -15.51
C MET A 242 10.99 7.23 -16.37
N LEU A 243 9.65 7.30 -16.32
CA LEU A 243 8.82 8.27 -17.06
C LEU A 243 8.54 9.49 -16.17
N LEU A 244 9.45 10.45 -16.16
CA LEU A 244 9.40 11.63 -15.28
C LEU A 244 8.75 12.83 -15.98
N ASN A 245 7.40 12.88 -16.00
CA ASN A 245 6.63 13.83 -16.82
C ASN A 245 6.95 13.68 -18.32
N THR A 246 7.14 12.44 -18.76
CA THR A 246 7.49 12.05 -20.13
C THR A 246 6.66 10.85 -20.57
N HIS A 247 6.85 10.40 -21.82
CA HIS A 247 6.16 9.23 -22.36
C HIS A 247 7.09 8.39 -23.24
N ASN A 248 6.63 7.18 -23.53
CA ASN A 248 7.15 6.31 -24.55
C ASN A 248 6.03 5.95 -25.55
N VAL A 249 6.37 5.84 -26.83
CA VAL A 249 5.42 5.48 -27.90
C VAL A 249 5.74 4.07 -28.39
N LEU A 250 4.88 3.13 -28.06
CA LEU A 250 4.92 1.77 -28.58
C LEU A 250 4.34 1.76 -29.99
N THR A 251 5.05 1.18 -30.95
CA THR A 251 4.66 1.21 -32.37
C THR A 251 4.55 -0.19 -32.93
N ARG A 252 3.40 -0.51 -33.54
CA ARG A 252 3.14 -1.75 -34.27
C ARG A 252 2.67 -1.40 -35.68
N GLY A 253 3.57 -1.47 -36.66
CA GLY A 253 3.26 -0.98 -38.01
C GLY A 253 3.04 0.53 -38.01
N SER A 254 1.85 0.97 -38.41
CA SER A 254 1.42 2.38 -38.37
C SER A 254 0.66 2.76 -37.09
N ASP A 255 0.40 1.80 -36.21
CA ASP A 255 -0.41 2.02 -35.02
C ASP A 255 0.47 2.35 -33.81
N HIS A 256 -0.06 3.18 -32.93
CA HIS A 256 0.65 3.68 -31.75
C HIS A 256 -0.15 3.45 -30.46
N LEU A 257 0.56 3.10 -29.39
CA LEU A 257 0.06 3.09 -28.00
C LEU A 257 1.04 3.88 -27.15
N VAL A 258 0.55 4.87 -26.41
CA VAL A 258 1.40 5.74 -25.59
C VAL A 258 1.37 5.26 -24.14
N VAL A 259 2.56 5.13 -23.54
CA VAL A 259 2.73 4.94 -22.10
C VAL A 259 3.33 6.23 -21.55
N ALA A 260 2.54 7.01 -20.83
CA ALA A 260 2.95 8.27 -20.23
C ALA A 260 3.12 8.11 -18.72
N GLY A 261 4.00 8.90 -18.11
CA GLY A 261 4.18 8.92 -16.67
C GLY A 261 4.35 10.34 -16.14
N VAL A 262 3.86 10.58 -14.93
CA VAL A 262 4.04 11.85 -14.18
C VAL A 262 4.74 11.59 -12.85
N THR A 263 5.44 12.60 -12.34
CA THR A 263 6.07 12.54 -11.02
C THR A 263 5.05 12.64 -9.87
N ASP A 264 5.41 12.19 -8.66
CA ASP A 264 4.49 12.20 -7.52
C ASP A 264 4.20 13.62 -7.00
N LEU A 265 3.02 13.83 -6.40
CA LEU A 265 2.64 15.08 -5.73
C LEU A 265 3.62 15.50 -4.62
N SER A 266 4.40 14.58 -4.06
CA SER A 266 5.42 14.84 -3.06
C SER A 266 6.66 15.50 -3.64
N ALA A 267 6.90 15.43 -4.95
CA ALA A 267 8.10 15.97 -5.61
C ALA A 267 8.33 17.45 -5.26
N ALA A 268 7.29 18.29 -5.39
CA ALA A 268 7.38 19.73 -5.13
C ALA A 268 7.83 20.06 -3.69
N ARG A 269 7.39 19.26 -2.70
CA ARG A 269 7.79 19.44 -1.29
C ARG A 269 9.25 19.03 -1.03
N HIS A 270 9.86 18.29 -1.93
CA HIS A 270 11.25 17.82 -1.85
C HIS A 270 12.14 18.54 -2.88
N GLY A 271 11.71 19.70 -3.42
CA GLY A 271 12.50 20.51 -4.34
C GLY A 271 12.59 19.95 -5.77
N GLN A 272 11.77 18.95 -6.11
CA GLN A 272 11.72 18.30 -7.41
C GLN A 272 10.49 18.77 -8.22
N VAL A 273 10.49 18.54 -9.53
CA VAL A 273 9.37 18.94 -10.41
C VAL A 273 8.13 18.09 -10.10
N GLY A 274 7.01 18.73 -9.76
CA GLY A 274 5.72 18.09 -9.53
C GLY A 274 5.10 17.47 -10.79
N PRO A 275 3.97 16.75 -10.64
CA PRO A 275 3.30 16.13 -11.78
C PRO A 275 2.92 17.17 -12.83
N ASP A 276 3.35 16.94 -14.06
CA ASP A 276 3.01 17.75 -15.22
C ASP A 276 2.49 16.85 -16.35
N LEU A 277 1.18 16.67 -16.37
CA LEU A 277 0.49 15.92 -17.42
C LEU A 277 0.61 16.61 -18.79
N GLY A 278 0.75 17.94 -18.83
CA GLY A 278 0.94 18.65 -20.08
C GLY A 278 2.26 18.27 -20.75
N ALA A 279 3.34 18.25 -19.98
CA ALA A 279 4.66 17.81 -20.42
C ALA A 279 4.66 16.32 -20.81
N ALA A 280 4.04 15.45 -19.98
CA ALA A 280 3.98 14.01 -20.26
C ALA A 280 3.29 13.70 -21.59
N LEU A 281 2.29 14.49 -21.98
CA LEU A 281 1.52 14.31 -23.23
C LEU A 281 2.02 15.18 -24.39
N ALA A 282 3.09 15.96 -24.21
CA ALA A 282 3.58 16.86 -25.25
C ALA A 282 4.18 16.06 -26.42
N GLY A 283 3.68 16.28 -27.64
CA GLY A 283 4.24 15.68 -28.86
C GLY A 283 3.83 14.23 -29.14
N ILE A 284 2.87 13.67 -28.38
CA ILE A 284 2.36 12.32 -28.66
C ILE A 284 1.67 12.24 -30.03
N PRO A 285 1.69 11.07 -30.71
CA PRO A 285 0.96 10.90 -31.96
C PRO A 285 -0.53 11.18 -31.79
N ALA A 286 -1.10 11.91 -32.75
CA ALA A 286 -2.51 12.26 -32.71
C ALA A 286 -3.40 11.00 -32.65
N SER A 287 -4.42 11.03 -31.79
CA SER A 287 -5.40 9.95 -31.61
C SER A 287 -4.85 8.64 -31.02
N ALA A 288 -3.56 8.55 -30.67
CA ALA A 288 -3.03 7.37 -30.00
C ALA A 288 -3.63 7.22 -28.59
N PRO A 289 -4.12 6.04 -28.19
CA PRO A 289 -4.56 5.79 -26.82
C PRO A 289 -3.40 5.97 -25.85
N VAL A 290 -3.70 6.53 -24.67
CA VAL A 290 -2.72 6.80 -23.62
C VAL A 290 -3.02 5.95 -22.38
N ILE A 291 -2.01 5.21 -21.94
CA ILE A 291 -1.91 4.61 -20.62
C ILE A 291 -1.07 5.56 -19.75
N LEU A 292 -1.68 6.15 -18.74
CA LEU A 292 -1.02 7.04 -17.79
C LEU A 292 -0.61 6.27 -16.53
N LEU A 293 0.67 6.36 -16.19
CA LEU A 293 1.23 5.96 -14.91
C LEU A 293 1.23 7.19 -13.99
N ASP A 294 0.40 7.16 -12.96
CA ASP A 294 0.36 8.19 -11.92
C ASP A 294 0.18 7.47 -10.59
N HIS A 295 1.18 7.58 -9.71
CA HIS A 295 1.19 6.83 -8.45
C HIS A 295 -0.06 7.14 -7.60
N GLN A 296 -0.50 8.40 -7.55
CA GLN A 296 -1.69 8.80 -6.78
C GLN A 296 -2.92 8.98 -7.68
N PRO A 297 -4.10 8.47 -7.28
CA PRO A 297 -5.30 8.59 -8.11
C PRO A 297 -5.96 9.98 -8.06
N ARG A 298 -5.41 10.92 -7.29
CA ARG A 298 -6.05 12.21 -6.96
C ARG A 298 -6.34 13.06 -8.19
N ASN A 299 -5.45 13.04 -9.18
CA ASN A 299 -5.58 13.85 -10.40
C ASN A 299 -6.32 13.12 -11.53
N ALA A 300 -6.93 11.96 -11.28
CA ALA A 300 -7.53 11.13 -12.32
C ALA A 300 -8.66 11.82 -13.09
N ARG A 301 -9.42 12.73 -12.46
CA ARG A 301 -10.45 13.51 -13.17
C ARG A 301 -9.83 14.45 -14.21
N THR A 302 -8.73 15.13 -13.84
CA THR A 302 -7.95 15.96 -14.77
C THR A 302 -7.35 15.14 -15.90
N ALA A 303 -6.88 13.92 -15.61
CA ALA A 303 -6.37 13.01 -16.64
C ALA A 303 -7.47 12.60 -17.64
N ALA A 304 -8.68 12.31 -17.15
CA ALA A 304 -9.82 11.97 -18.00
C ALA A 304 -10.20 13.12 -18.97
N GLU A 305 -10.12 14.38 -18.51
CA GLU A 305 -10.35 15.57 -19.34
C GLU A 305 -9.30 15.73 -20.45
N ARG A 306 -8.13 15.10 -20.32
CA ARG A 306 -7.01 15.15 -21.29
C ARG A 306 -6.97 13.94 -22.22
N SER A 307 -8.10 13.23 -22.36
CA SER A 307 -8.25 12.07 -23.26
C SER A 307 -7.31 10.91 -22.95
N VAL A 308 -6.89 10.75 -21.69
CA VAL A 308 -6.25 9.52 -21.22
C VAL A 308 -7.26 8.38 -21.30
N ALA A 309 -6.84 7.21 -21.77
CA ALA A 309 -7.72 6.04 -21.93
C ALA A 309 -7.71 5.14 -20.69
N LEU A 310 -6.52 4.96 -20.10
CA LEU A 310 -6.32 4.15 -18.90
C LEU A 310 -5.35 4.86 -17.97
N GLN A 311 -5.71 5.07 -16.71
CA GLN A 311 -4.78 5.47 -15.66
C GLN A 311 -4.56 4.32 -14.68
N LEU A 312 -3.29 4.04 -14.38
CA LEU A 312 -2.86 3.04 -13.42
C LEU A 312 -2.24 3.73 -12.21
N SER A 313 -2.79 3.45 -11.03
CA SER A 313 -2.36 4.05 -9.76
C SER A 313 -2.19 3.02 -8.66
N GLY A 314 -1.43 3.38 -7.63
CA GLY A 314 -1.18 2.61 -6.40
C GLY A 314 -1.54 3.45 -5.16
N HIS A 315 -0.57 3.63 -4.26
CA HIS A 315 -0.53 4.59 -3.14
C HIS A 315 -1.47 4.31 -1.96
N THR A 316 -2.68 3.85 -2.26
CA THR A 316 -3.77 3.76 -1.29
C THR A 316 -3.77 2.44 -0.52
N HIS A 317 -3.06 1.43 -1.02
CA HIS A 317 -3.03 0.06 -0.51
C HIS A 317 -4.42 -0.59 -0.36
N GLY A 318 -5.42 -0.09 -1.10
CA GLY A 318 -6.82 -0.49 -0.95
C GLY A 318 -7.46 -0.08 0.37
N GLY A 319 -6.83 0.81 1.14
CA GLY A 319 -7.22 1.14 2.51
C GLY A 319 -6.91 0.06 3.55
N MET A 320 -6.20 -1.02 3.15
CA MET A 320 -5.69 -2.13 3.97
C MET A 320 -6.75 -3.01 4.67
N ILE A 321 -7.81 -2.41 5.22
CA ILE A 321 -8.94 -3.10 5.88
C ILE A 321 -10.24 -2.66 5.20
N LEU A 322 -11.08 -3.62 4.84
CA LEU A 322 -12.42 -3.36 4.32
C LEU A 322 -13.22 -2.45 5.28
N GLY A 323 -13.75 -1.35 4.76
CA GLY A 323 -14.43 -0.31 5.51
C GLY A 323 -13.52 0.87 5.87
N LEU A 324 -12.24 0.64 6.13
CA LEU A 324 -11.28 1.71 6.47
C LEU A 324 -10.77 2.49 5.25
N ASP A 325 -10.66 1.85 4.09
CA ASP A 325 -11.59 2.25 3.02
C ASP A 325 -11.93 3.73 2.85
N ARG A 326 -13.05 4.04 3.49
CA ARG A 326 -13.77 5.30 3.42
C ARG A 326 -13.08 6.42 4.19
N LEU A 327 -12.22 6.08 5.15
CA LEU A 327 -11.45 7.06 5.92
C LEU A 327 -10.35 7.66 5.06
N VAL A 328 -9.72 6.87 4.19
CA VAL A 328 -8.66 7.34 3.28
C VAL A 328 -9.21 7.90 1.96
N ALA A 329 -10.45 7.56 1.60
CA ALA A 329 -11.09 8.01 0.36
C ALA A 329 -11.08 9.53 0.17
N ARG A 330 -11.36 10.31 1.22
CA ARG A 330 -11.37 11.78 1.12
C ARG A 330 -10.01 12.37 0.75
N GLY A 331 -8.92 11.76 1.23
CA GLY A 331 -7.56 12.19 0.86
C GLY A 331 -7.20 11.85 -0.59
N ASN A 332 -7.98 10.99 -1.24
CA ASN A 332 -7.74 10.43 -2.56
C ASN A 332 -8.87 10.74 -3.56
N GLU A 333 -9.62 11.83 -3.34
CA GLU A 333 -10.74 12.26 -4.21
C GLU A 333 -11.84 11.21 -4.43
N GLY A 334 -12.00 10.31 -3.45
CA GLY A 334 -12.95 9.20 -3.47
C GLY A 334 -12.41 7.90 -4.06
N PHE A 335 -11.20 7.89 -4.63
CA PHE A 335 -10.59 6.73 -5.27
C PHE A 335 -9.70 5.95 -4.29
N VAL A 336 -9.96 4.64 -4.10
CA VAL A 336 -9.19 3.85 -3.12
C VAL A 336 -8.82 2.46 -3.60
N SER A 337 -9.64 1.80 -4.39
CA SER A 337 -9.42 0.39 -4.73
C SER A 337 -10.23 0.01 -5.94
N GLY A 338 -9.60 -0.71 -6.88
CA GLY A 338 -10.23 -1.29 -8.06
C GLY A 338 -10.50 -0.29 -9.18
N ARG A 339 -11.45 -0.67 -10.04
CA ARG A 339 -11.83 0.06 -11.27
C ARG A 339 -12.78 1.21 -10.96
N TYR A 340 -12.56 2.35 -11.61
CA TYR A 340 -13.46 3.48 -11.69
C TYR A 340 -13.58 3.93 -13.15
N ASP A 341 -14.80 4.20 -13.59
CA ASP A 341 -15.07 4.71 -14.93
C ASP A 341 -15.24 6.24 -14.86
N LEU A 342 -14.37 6.97 -15.58
CA LEU A 342 -14.31 8.42 -15.60
C LEU A 342 -14.51 8.90 -17.06
N GLY A 343 -15.76 8.95 -17.49
CA GLY A 343 -16.09 9.20 -18.89
C GLY A 343 -15.56 8.06 -19.77
N ASN A 344 -14.68 8.40 -20.72
CA ASN A 344 -14.02 7.41 -21.58
C ASN A 344 -12.73 6.83 -20.97
N MET A 345 -12.28 7.35 -19.82
CA MET A 345 -11.10 6.85 -19.14
C MET A 345 -11.47 5.77 -18.13
N THR A 346 -10.68 4.69 -18.10
CA THR A 346 -10.67 3.77 -16.96
C THR A 346 -9.57 4.20 -15.98
N LEU A 347 -9.91 4.43 -14.72
CA LEU A 347 -8.93 4.48 -13.62
C LEU A 347 -8.88 3.11 -12.94
N TYR A 348 -7.69 2.59 -12.68
CA TYR A 348 -7.48 1.44 -11.82
C TYR A 348 -6.56 1.79 -10.65
N VAL A 349 -7.07 1.65 -9.43
CA VAL A 349 -6.30 1.83 -8.19
C VAL A 349 -5.98 0.47 -7.61
N SER A 350 -4.72 0.06 -7.74
CA SER A 350 -4.23 -1.21 -7.21
C SER A 350 -4.24 -1.20 -5.69
N ASN A 351 -4.47 -2.38 -5.11
CA ASN A 351 -4.32 -2.57 -3.68
C ASN A 351 -2.84 -2.65 -3.24
N GLY A 352 -1.88 -2.62 -4.17
CA GLY A 352 -0.46 -2.77 -3.90
C GLY A 352 0.03 -4.21 -4.07
N THR A 353 1.22 -4.37 -4.65
CA THR A 353 1.93 -5.66 -4.77
C THR A 353 2.53 -6.05 -3.43
N GLY A 354 3.15 -5.10 -2.73
CA GLY A 354 3.59 -5.21 -1.35
C GLY A 354 2.69 -4.40 -0.42
N LEU A 355 3.31 -3.85 0.62
CA LEU A 355 2.74 -2.79 1.46
C LEU A 355 3.84 -2.13 2.29
N TRP A 356 3.58 -0.93 2.77
CA TRP A 356 4.51 -0.24 3.65
C TRP A 356 4.52 -0.86 5.08
N PRO A 357 5.69 -1.24 5.65
CA PRO A 357 5.78 -2.08 6.86
C PRO A 357 5.44 -1.38 8.18
N GLY A 358 5.20 -0.06 8.20
CA GLY A 358 4.77 0.59 9.44
C GLY A 358 3.36 0.19 9.87
N PHE A 359 2.54 -0.38 8.98
CA PHE A 359 1.29 -1.03 9.38
C PHE A 359 0.99 -2.23 8.47
N ALA A 360 1.65 -3.36 8.74
CA ALA A 360 1.53 -4.57 7.94
C ALA A 360 0.30 -5.40 8.28
N LEU A 361 -0.87 -4.98 7.79
CA LEU A 361 -2.14 -5.63 8.05
C LEU A 361 -3.08 -5.54 6.84
N ARG A 362 -3.61 -6.67 6.36
CA ARG A 362 -4.63 -6.72 5.28
C ARG A 362 -5.85 -7.56 5.63
N LEU A 363 -7.05 -6.98 5.58
CA LEU A 363 -8.32 -7.68 5.78
C LEU A 363 -9.34 -7.30 4.71
N GLY A 364 -9.70 -8.25 3.84
CA GLY A 364 -10.65 -8.02 2.75
C GLY A 364 -10.11 -7.14 1.60
N LYS A 365 -8.81 -6.83 1.61
CA LYS A 365 -8.11 -6.03 0.59
C LYS A 365 -6.80 -6.72 0.19
N PRO A 366 -6.87 -7.83 -0.57
CA PRO A 366 -5.69 -8.62 -0.93
C PRO A 366 -4.71 -7.79 -1.75
N SER A 367 -3.42 -8.06 -1.57
CA SER A 367 -2.36 -7.56 -2.47
C SER A 367 -2.47 -8.22 -3.84
N GLU A 368 -2.00 -7.53 -4.87
CA GLU A 368 -2.16 -7.97 -6.25
C GLU A 368 -0.98 -7.58 -7.14
N ILE A 369 -0.74 -8.43 -8.13
CA ILE A 369 -0.02 -8.10 -9.36
C ILE A 369 -1.10 -8.06 -10.43
N THR A 370 -1.34 -6.91 -11.06
CA THR A 370 -2.51 -6.76 -11.92
C THR A 370 -2.11 -6.87 -13.39
N ARG A 371 -2.70 -7.82 -14.11
CA ARG A 371 -2.54 -7.98 -15.55
C ARG A 371 -3.77 -7.45 -16.27
N PHE A 372 -3.56 -6.45 -17.10
CA PHE A 372 -4.57 -5.82 -17.91
C PHE A 372 -4.58 -6.41 -19.31
N HIS A 373 -5.75 -6.82 -19.78
CA HIS A 373 -6.01 -7.17 -21.17
C HIS A 373 -6.71 -5.98 -21.83
N LEU A 374 -6.01 -5.31 -22.74
CA LEU A 374 -6.57 -4.21 -23.50
C LEU A 374 -7.45 -4.76 -24.63
N ARG A 375 -8.62 -4.17 -24.82
CA ARG A 375 -9.55 -4.55 -25.89
C ARG A 375 -9.97 -3.35 -26.71
N ALA A 376 -10.04 -3.51 -28.03
CA ALA A 376 -10.65 -2.51 -28.89
C ALA A 376 -12.15 -2.41 -28.59
N GLY A 377 -12.66 -1.17 -28.53
CA GLY A 377 -14.02 -0.85 -28.11
C GLY A 377 -14.99 -0.48 -29.22
#